data_AF-A0A699T5U6-F1
#
_entry.id   AF-A0A699T5U6-F1
#
_cell.length_a   1.000
_cell.length_b   1.000
_cell.length_c   1.000
_cell.angle_alpha   90.00
_cell.angle_beta   90.00
_cell.angle_gamma   90.00
#
_symmetry.space_group_name_H-M   'P 1'
#
loop_
_entity.id
_entity.type
_entity.pdbx_description
1 polymer ?
#
loop_
_entity_poly.entity_id
_entity_poly.type
_entity_poly.pdbx_seq_one_letter_code
_entity_poly.pdbx_strand_id
1 'polypeptide(L)' 'LEAVKVEQYLRGLTKSIRGDVTSSQPATTNDAIRLAYQLAGQLIQDKADEATEGEKRKGEGNRGSYGDNR' A
#
# COMPACT_ATOMS: atom_id res chain seq x y z
N LEU A 1 -22.32 21.01 7.09
CA LEU A 1 -22.02 21.10 5.64
C LEU A 1 -20.76 20.30 5.29
N GLU A 2 -19.62 20.54 5.95
CA GLU A 2 -18.39 19.78 5.67
C GLU A 2 -18.47 18.30 6.04
N ALA A 3 -19.03 17.94 7.20
CA ALA A 3 -19.19 16.54 7.60
C ALA A 3 -19.94 15.69 6.54
N VAL A 4 -21.01 16.25 5.95
CA VAL A 4 -21.78 15.59 4.89
C VAL A 4 -20.93 15.44 3.61
N LYS A 5 -20.14 16.45 3.24
CA LYS A 5 -19.26 16.35 2.06
C LYS A 5 -18.16 15.30 2.25
N VAL A 6 -17.56 15.26 3.44
CA VAL A 6 -16.56 14.26 3.81
C VAL A 6 -17.16 12.87 3.73
N GLU A 7 -18.33 12.65 4.30
CA GLU A 7 -19.02 11.36 4.28
C GLU A 7 -19.35 10.90 2.84
N GLN A 8 -19.83 11.83 2.01
CA GLN A 8 -20.11 11.58 0.59
C GLN A 8 -18.84 11.21 -0.18
N TYR A 9 -17.72 11.88 0.11
CA TYR A 9 -16.42 11.54 -0.48
C TYR A 9 -15.94 10.15 -0.03
N LEU A 10 -15.99 9.85 1.27
CA LEU A 10 -15.61 8.56 1.85
C LEU A 10 -16.42 7.40 1.24
N ARG A 11 -17.71 7.61 0.96
CA ARG A 11 -18.57 6.60 0.33
C ARG A 11 -18.11 6.23 -1.09
N GLY A 12 -17.48 7.15 -1.80
CA GLY A 12 -16.91 6.93 -3.15
C GLY A 12 -15.54 6.24 -3.16
N LEU A 13 -14.86 6.11 -2.01
CA LEU A 13 -13.54 5.50 -1.93
C LEU A 13 -13.58 3.97 -2.03
N THR A 14 -12.54 3.41 -2.63
CA THR A 14 -12.28 1.96 -2.65
C THR A 14 -12.14 1.43 -1.23
N LYS A 15 -12.68 0.22 -0.99
CA LYS A 15 -12.69 -0.44 0.32
C LYS A 15 -11.30 -0.55 0.97
N SER A 16 -10.24 -0.67 0.16
CA SER A 16 -8.85 -0.81 0.62
C SER A 16 -8.32 0.41 1.38
N ILE A 17 -8.71 1.62 0.99
CA ILE A 17 -8.24 2.87 1.62
C ILE A 17 -9.31 3.56 2.45
N ARG A 18 -10.60 3.27 2.19
CA ARG A 18 -11.72 3.92 2.87
C ARG A 18 -11.67 3.73 4.40
N GLY A 19 -11.26 2.54 4.86
CA GLY A 19 -11.13 2.26 6.29
C GLY A 19 -10.12 3.20 6.96
N ASP A 20 -8.93 3.31 6.40
CA ASP A 20 -7.83 4.11 6.93
C ASP A 20 -8.14 5.61 6.91
N VAL A 21 -8.73 6.11 5.81
CA VAL A 21 -9.17 7.52 5.73
C VAL A 21 -10.28 7.79 6.75
N THR A 22 -11.23 6.87 6.95
CA THR A 22 -12.31 7.03 7.95
C THR A 22 -11.75 7.03 9.37
N SER A 23 -10.81 6.12 9.67
CA SER A 23 -10.16 6.04 10.99
C SER A 23 -9.37 7.31 11.33
N SER A 24 -8.87 8.01 10.32
CA SER A 24 -8.13 9.27 10.48
C SER A 24 -9.03 10.46 10.80
N GLN A 25 -10.36 10.30 10.70
CA GLN A 25 -11.36 11.33 11.00
C GLN A 25 -11.05 12.71 10.39
N PRO A 26 -10.97 12.81 9.04
CA PRO A 26 -10.64 14.05 8.37
C PRO A 26 -11.66 15.15 8.69
N ALA A 27 -11.16 16.32 9.10
CA ALA A 27 -11.99 17.47 9.45
C ALA A 27 -12.60 18.15 8.21
N THR A 28 -11.93 18.02 7.06
CA THR A 28 -12.35 18.63 5.79
C THR A 28 -12.26 17.66 4.62
N THR A 29 -12.95 17.99 3.53
CA THR A 29 -12.86 17.21 2.29
C THR A 29 -11.41 17.17 1.75
N ASN A 30 -10.66 18.26 1.88
CA ASN A 30 -9.25 18.30 1.44
C ASN A 30 -8.35 17.39 2.27
N ASP A 31 -8.59 17.26 3.57
CA ASP A 31 -7.84 16.31 4.41
C ASP A 31 -8.10 14.87 3.96
N ALA A 32 -9.37 14.54 3.66
CA ALA A 32 -9.74 13.23 3.15
C ALA A 32 -9.09 12.94 1.78
N ILE A 33 -9.05 13.92 0.87
CA ILE A 33 -8.40 13.82 -0.43
C ILE A 33 -6.88 13.60 -0.27
N ARG A 34 -6.23 14.37 0.60
CA ARG A 34 -4.79 14.26 0.82
C ARG A 34 -4.40 12.89 1.35
N LEU A 35 -5.14 12.39 2.35
CA LEU A 35 -4.92 11.06 2.92
C LEU A 35 -5.15 9.95 1.88
N ALA A 36 -6.24 10.03 1.12
CA ALA A 36 -6.54 9.06 0.07
C ALA A 36 -5.42 9.01 -0.98
N TYR A 37 -4.86 10.16 -1.37
CA TYR A 37 -3.75 10.24 -2.33
C TYR A 37 -2.45 9.62 -1.77
N GLN A 38 -2.13 9.90 -0.51
CA GLN A 38 -0.95 9.31 0.15
C GLN A 38 -1.07 7.78 0.27
N LEU A 39 -2.22 7.28 0.69
CA LEU A 39 -2.47 5.84 0.83
C LEU A 39 -2.44 5.11 -0.52
N ALA A 40 -3.00 5.72 -1.57
CA ALA A 40 -2.92 5.17 -2.91
C ALA A 40 -1.46 5.11 -3.41
N GLY A 41 -0.66 6.15 -3.13
CA GLY A 41 0.77 6.16 -3.44
C GLY A 41 1.53 5.02 -2.74
N GLN A 42 1.29 4.82 -1.44
CA GLN A 42 1.91 3.74 -0.67
C GLN A 42 1.56 2.37 -1.23
N LEU A 43 0.28 2.11 -1.55
CA LEU A 43 -0.15 0.83 -2.11
C LEU A 43 0.50 0.51 -3.46
N ILE A 44 0.76 1.53 -4.29
CA ILE A 44 1.46 1.35 -5.57
C ILE A 44 2.94 1.02 -5.33
N GLN A 45 3.58 1.71 -4.39
CA GLN A 45 4.97 1.46 -4.03
C GLN A 45 5.16 0.09 -3.40
N ASP A 46 4.33 -0.28 -2.43
CA ASP A 46 4.38 -1.58 -1.76
C ASP A 46 4.26 -2.73 -2.80
N LYS A 47 3.42 -2.55 -3.81
CA LYS A 47 3.27 -3.53 -4.90
C LYS A 47 4.47 -3.58 -5.84
N ALA A 48 5.12 -2.45 -6.10
CA ALA A 48 6.36 -2.42 -6.87
C ALA A 48 7.52 -3.07 -6.09
N ASP A 49 7.64 -2.78 -4.80
CA ASP A 49 8.65 -3.36 -3.92
C ASP A 49 8.44 -4.87 -3.75
N GLU A 50 7.20 -5.33 -3.58
CA GLU A 50 6.85 -6.77 -3.54
C GLU A 50 7.31 -7.49 -4.82
N ALA A 51 7.11 -6.89 -5.99
CA ALA A 51 7.52 -7.46 -7.27
C ALA A 51 9.05 -7.59 -7.39
N THR A 52 9.81 -6.61 -6.88
CA THR A 52 11.28 -6.63 -6.93
C THR A 52 11.91 -7.54 -5.88
N GLU A 53 11.31 -7.64 -4.68
CA GLU A 53 11.76 -8.56 -3.62
C GLU A 53 11.42 -10.03 -3.92
N GLY A 54 10.35 -10.29 -4.69
CA GLY A 54 10.03 -11.63 -5.20
C GLY A 54 11.10 -12.19 -6.14
N GLU A 55 11.76 -11.35 -6.93
CA GLU A 55 12.86 -11.78 -7.82
C GLU A 55 14.11 -12.25 -7.06
N LYS A 56 14.46 -11.57 -5.96
CA LYS A 56 15.65 -11.93 -5.16
C LYS A 56 15.53 -13.32 -4.53
N ARG A 57 14.32 -13.73 -4.12
CA ARG A 57 14.07 -15.06 -3.52
C ARG A 57 14.12 -16.23 -4.49
N LYS A 58 14.17 -16.00 -5.82
CA LYS A 58 14.29 -17.08 -6.82
C LYS A 58 15.75 -17.39 -7.21
N GLY A 59 16.72 -16.57 -6.78
CA GLY A 59 18.13 -16.69 -7.18
C GLY A 59 19.02 -17.56 -6.28
N GLU A 60 18.59 -17.94 -5.09
CA GLU A 60 19.43 -18.61 -4.09
C GLU A 60 19.11 -20.10 -3.95
N GLY A 61 18.93 -20.79 -5.07
CA GLY A 61 18.57 -22.21 -5.08
C GLY A 61 19.61 -23.17 -5.67
N ASN A 62 20.73 -22.70 -6.20
CA ASN A 62 21.70 -23.59 -6.86
C ASN A 62 23.13 -23.05 -6.92
N ARG A 63 23.78 -22.85 -5.76
CA ARG A 63 25.24 -22.94 -5.69
C ARG A 63 25.57 -24.20 -4.91
N GLY A 64 25.49 -25.31 -5.65
CA GLY A 64 25.79 -26.64 -5.17
C GLY A 64 27.07 -26.66 -4.37
N SER A 65 26.96 -27.23 -3.18
CA SER A 65 28.07 -27.80 -2.44
C SER A 65 28.77 -28.79 -3.38
N TYR A 66 29.92 -28.39 -3.93
CA TYR A 66 30.79 -29.28 -4.68
C TYR A 66 32.08 -29.47 -3.88
N GLY A 67 32.22 -30.68 -3.34
CA GLY A 67 33.51 -31.33 -3.15
C GLY A 67 34.17 -31.09 -1.80
N ASP A 68 33.70 -31.82 -0.80
CA ASP A 68 34.61 -32.53 0.10
C ASP A 68 35.55 -33.39 -0.78
N ASN A 69 36.85 -33.09 -0.77
CA ASN A 69 37.86 -34.13 -0.97
C ASN A 69 39.25 -33.70 -0.46
N ARG A 70 39.66 -34.36 0.62
CA ARG A 70 41.04 -34.73 1.02
C ARG A 70 41.92 -33.74 1.77
#